data_AF-A0A1N7SRV2-F1
#
_entry.id   AF-A0A1N7SRV2-F1
#
_cell.length_a   1.000
_cell.length_b   1.000
_cell.length_c   1.000
_cell.angle_alpha   90.00
_cell.angle_beta   90.00
_cell.angle_gamma   90.00
#
_symmetry.space_group_name_H-M   'P 1'
#
loop_
_entity.id
_entity.type
_entity.pdbx_description
1 polymer ?
#
loop_
_entity_poly.entity_id
_entity_poly.type
_entity_poly.pdbx_seq_one_letter_code
_entity_poly.pdbx_strand_id
1 'polypeptide(L)'
;MTLSLDDAFSSAQQTKLNRRLLVALFEQADTRWWGGHVDHWQPDETLFSSGEALKRYRKLVTRFKKGETAKAHVLMMHIDGTFGTVMFGVESAEEAQQLLNETLEEIRIRTSD
;
A
#
# COMPACT_ATOMS: atom_id res chain seq x y z
N MET A 1 -7.21 10.86 -10.58
CA MET A 1 -6.62 11.91 -9.72
C MET A 1 -5.37 11.33 -9.11
N THR A 2 -4.23 11.93 -9.39
CA THR A 2 -2.95 11.64 -8.72
C THR A 2 -2.82 12.61 -7.56
N LEU A 3 -2.81 12.10 -6.33
CA LEU A 3 -2.62 12.91 -5.13
C LEU A 3 -1.14 12.99 -4.76
N SER A 4 -0.74 14.08 -4.12
CA SER A 4 0.50 14.11 -3.34
C SER A 4 0.39 13.20 -2.11
N LEU A 5 1.52 12.88 -1.47
CA LEU A 5 1.51 12.11 -0.21
C LEU A 5 0.61 12.79 0.84
N ASP A 6 0.79 14.10 1.04
CA ASP A 6 0.04 14.87 2.03
C ASP A 6 -1.47 14.88 1.75
N ASP A 7 -1.87 15.01 0.48
CA ASP A 7 -3.29 14.98 0.11
C ASP A 7 -3.90 13.59 0.30
N ALA A 8 -3.18 12.55 -0.10
CA ALA A 8 -3.61 11.17 0.09
C ALA A 8 -3.70 10.81 1.58
N PHE A 9 -2.73 11.23 2.38
CA PHE A 9 -2.74 11.03 3.81
C PHE A 9 -3.88 11.80 4.48
N SER A 10 -4.11 13.06 4.10
CA SER A 10 -5.24 13.86 4.58
C SER A 10 -6.59 13.19 4.29
N SER A 11 -6.75 12.61 3.11
CA SER A 11 -7.93 11.80 2.76
C SER A 11 -8.05 10.55 3.64
N ALA A 12 -6.95 9.82 3.83
CA ALA A 12 -6.91 8.63 4.67
C ALA A 12 -7.19 8.94 6.15
N GLN A 13 -6.77 10.11 6.64
CA GLN A 13 -6.97 10.54 8.03
C GLN A 13 -8.44 10.70 8.42
N GLN A 14 -9.33 10.97 7.46
CA GLN A 14 -10.78 11.04 7.68
C GLN A 14 -11.39 9.67 8.03
N THR A 15 -10.60 8.60 7.97
CA THR A 15 -11.03 7.24 8.31
C THR A 15 -10.46 6.78 9.65
N LYS A 16 -11.17 5.84 10.28
CA LYS A 16 -10.70 5.18 11.52
C LYS A 16 -9.38 4.45 11.26
N LEU A 17 -8.50 4.39 12.27
CA LEU A 17 -7.16 3.82 12.13
C LEU A 17 -7.16 2.37 11.57
N ASN A 18 -8.04 1.50 12.05
CA ASN A 18 -8.20 0.12 11.58
C ASN A 18 -8.93 -0.03 10.23
N ARG A 19 -9.19 1.09 9.55
CA ARG A 19 -9.75 1.17 8.20
C ARG A 19 -8.95 2.09 7.29
N ARG A 20 -7.94 2.76 7.84
CA ARG A 20 -7.09 3.69 7.12
C ARG A 20 -6.16 2.94 6.21
N LEU A 21 -6.15 3.36 4.96
CA LEU A 21 -5.30 2.81 3.94
C LEU A 21 -4.64 3.95 3.17
N LEU A 22 -3.34 3.81 2.95
CA LEU A 22 -2.56 4.66 2.06
C LEU A 22 -1.84 3.76 1.06
N VAL A 23 -1.83 4.15 -0.20
CA VAL A 23 -1.26 3.36 -1.29
C VAL A 23 -0.38 4.28 -2.12
N ALA A 24 0.86 3.84 -2.37
CA ALA A 24 1.75 4.45 -3.34
C ALA A 24 1.93 3.49 -4.51
N LEU A 25 1.62 3.96 -5.71
CA LEU A 25 1.82 3.23 -6.97
C LEU A 25 3.01 3.84 -7.70
N PHE A 26 3.94 3.00 -8.11
CA PHE A 26 5.14 3.38 -8.84
C PHE A 26 4.95 3.09 -10.32
N GLU A 27 4.85 4.15 -11.11
CA GLU A 27 4.81 4.09 -12.57
C GLU A 27 6.06 4.77 -13.12
N GLN A 28 7.05 3.98 -13.55
CA GLN A 28 8.32 4.45 -14.11
C GLN A 28 9.07 5.42 -13.18
N ALA A 29 8.92 6.73 -13.40
CA ALA A 29 9.59 7.80 -12.66
C ALA A 29 8.65 8.52 -11.65
N ASP A 30 7.35 8.22 -11.68
CA ASP A 30 6.36 8.90 -10.86
C ASP A 30 5.79 7.98 -9.78
N THR A 31 5.57 8.55 -8.60
CA THR A 31 4.82 7.91 -7.51
C THR A 31 3.46 8.56 -7.39
N ARG A 32 2.40 7.77 -7.60
CA ARG A 32 1.01 8.21 -7.47
C ARG A 32 0.47 7.75 -6.13
N TRP A 33 -0.11 8.67 -5.37
CA TRP A 33 -0.70 8.34 -4.09
C TRP A 33 -2.22 8.25 -4.16
N TRP A 34 -2.75 7.33 -3.35
CA TRP A 34 -4.16 7.22 -3.02
C TRP A 34 -4.28 7.00 -1.51
N GLY A 35 -5.29 7.58 -0.88
CA GLY A 35 -5.56 7.34 0.53
C GLY A 35 -7.04 7.46 0.86
N GLY A 36 -7.48 6.63 1.81
CA GLY A 36 -8.88 6.54 2.17
C GLY A 36 -9.22 5.31 2.98
N HIS A 37 -10.46 4.85 2.82
CA HIS A 37 -10.99 3.70 3.52
C HIS A 37 -10.60 2.42 2.79
N VAL A 38 -10.11 1.40 3.51
CA VAL A 38 -9.68 0.12 2.94
C VAL A 38 -10.75 -0.55 2.05
N ASP A 39 -12.04 -0.38 2.38
CA ASP A 39 -13.15 -0.95 1.59
C ASP A 39 -13.40 -0.21 0.26
N HIS A 40 -12.84 0.98 0.08
CA HIS A 40 -12.94 1.76 -1.16
C HIS A 40 -11.74 1.57 -2.09
N TRP A 41 -10.74 0.81 -1.65
CA TRP A 41 -9.61 0.42 -2.49
C TRP A 41 -9.74 -1.03 -2.88
N GLN A 42 -9.77 -1.29 -4.17
CA GLN A 42 -9.74 -2.64 -4.71
C GLN A 42 -8.51 -2.73 -5.60
N PRO A 43 -7.48 -3.51 -5.22
CA PRO A 43 -6.40 -3.79 -6.14
C PRO A 43 -6.95 -4.56 -7.33
N ASP A 44 -6.35 -4.34 -8.50
CA ASP A 44 -6.58 -5.24 -9.62
C ASP A 44 -5.99 -6.61 -9.28
N GLU A 45 -6.87 -7.58 -9.04
CA GLU A 45 -6.47 -8.93 -8.63
C GLU A 45 -5.69 -9.67 -9.72
N THR A 46 -5.81 -9.24 -10.98
CA THR A 46 -5.09 -9.84 -12.11
C THR A 46 -3.61 -9.51 -12.10
N LEU A 47 -3.21 -8.46 -11.37
CA LEU A 47 -1.83 -8.00 -11.28
C LEU A 47 -1.03 -8.73 -10.19
N PHE A 48 -1.67 -9.60 -9.39
CA PHE A 48 -0.96 -10.42 -8.42
C PHE A 48 -0.20 -11.54 -9.12
N SER A 49 1.07 -11.72 -8.72
CA SER A 49 1.95 -12.76 -9.26
C SER A 49 1.47 -14.20 -9.05
N SER A 50 0.54 -14.44 -8.13
CA SER A 50 -0.09 -15.74 -7.91
C SER A 50 -1.38 -15.65 -7.10
N GLY A 51 -2.24 -16.68 -7.22
CA GLY A 51 -3.43 -16.83 -6.38
C GLY A 51 -3.12 -16.94 -4.88
N GLU A 52 -1.94 -17.46 -4.51
CA GLU A 52 -1.50 -17.52 -3.11
C GLU A 52 -1.14 -16.12 -2.56
N ALA A 53 -0.51 -15.26 -3.37
CA ALA A 53 -0.28 -13.87 -3.01
C ALA A 53 -1.61 -13.13 -2.75
N LEU A 54 -2.60 -13.34 -3.63
CA LEU A 54 -3.93 -12.77 -3.47
C LEU A 54 -4.63 -13.27 -2.19
N LYS A 55 -4.56 -14.57 -1.88
CA LYS A 55 -5.12 -15.12 -0.63
C LYS A 55 -4.46 -14.52 0.61
N ARG A 56 -3.12 -14.38 0.61
CA ARG A 56 -2.38 -13.76 1.73
C ARG A 56 -2.81 -12.31 1.92
N TYR A 57 -2.92 -11.55 0.83
CA TYR A 57 -3.40 -10.18 0.86
C TYR A 57 -4.81 -10.07 1.46
N ARG A 58 -5.77 -10.87 0.96
CA ARG A 58 -7.15 -10.89 1.49
C ARG A 58 -7.21 -11.26 2.97
N LYS A 59 -6.39 -12.22 3.41
CA LYS A 59 -6.29 -12.60 4.83
C LYS A 59 -5.78 -11.43 5.68
N LEU A 60 -4.75 -10.72 5.21
CA LEU A 60 -4.22 -9.55 5.90
C LEU A 60 -5.27 -8.44 6.04
N VAL A 61 -5.94 -8.08 4.94
CA VAL A 61 -7.03 -7.08 4.94
C VAL A 61 -8.12 -7.46 5.93
N THR A 62 -8.50 -8.74 5.97
CA THR A 62 -9.52 -9.25 6.90
C THR A 62 -9.08 -9.07 8.36
N ARG A 63 -7.83 -9.43 8.71
CA ARG A 63 -7.29 -9.28 10.07
C ARG A 63 -7.20 -7.81 10.48
N PHE A 64 -6.73 -6.95 9.58
CA PHE A 64 -6.67 -5.51 9.81
C PHE A 64 -8.06 -4.92 10.09
N LYS A 65 -9.06 -5.23 9.25
CA LYS A 65 -10.45 -4.74 9.41
C LYS A 65 -11.11 -5.20 10.72
N LYS A 66 -10.71 -6.37 11.24
CA LYS A 66 -11.15 -6.91 12.53
C LYS A 66 -10.42 -6.31 13.73
N GLY A 67 -9.37 -5.51 13.50
CA GLY A 67 -8.51 -4.98 14.57
C GLY A 67 -7.56 -6.02 15.17
N GLU A 68 -7.40 -7.19 14.55
CA GLU A 68 -6.43 -8.21 14.97
C GLU A 68 -5.00 -7.83 14.61
N THR A 69 -4.82 -6.75 13.84
CA THR A 69 -3.54 -6.21 13.42
C THR A 69 -3.70 -4.70 13.34
N ALA A 70 -2.87 -3.95 14.08
CA ALA A 70 -2.96 -2.50 14.18
C ALA A 70 -2.43 -1.79 12.93
N LYS A 71 -1.33 -2.29 12.37
CA LYS A 71 -0.66 -1.78 11.17
C LYS A 71 -0.18 -2.93 10.31
N ALA A 72 -0.15 -2.72 9.01
CA ALA A 72 0.45 -3.66 8.08
C ALA A 72 0.99 -2.93 6.86
N HIS A 73 1.96 -3.54 6.20
CA HIS A 73 2.56 -2.99 5.00
C HIS A 73 2.80 -4.14 4.00
N VAL A 74 2.41 -3.91 2.75
CA VAL A 74 2.50 -4.90 1.68
C VAL A 74 3.14 -4.26 0.46
N LEU A 75 4.22 -4.86 -0.02
CA LEU A 75 4.72 -4.63 -1.37
C LEU A 75 4.00 -5.56 -2.36
N MET A 76 3.37 -4.96 -3.36
CA MET A 76 2.76 -5.60 -4.51
C MET A 76 3.65 -5.37 -5.72
N MET A 77 4.10 -6.46 -6.35
CA MET A 77 4.83 -6.43 -7.61
C MET A 77 3.87 -6.92 -8.69
N HIS A 78 3.65 -6.07 -9.69
CA HIS A 78 2.72 -6.32 -10.76
C HIS A 78 3.44 -6.99 -11.93
N ILE A 79 2.71 -7.75 -12.73
CA ILE A 79 3.26 -8.50 -13.87
C ILE A 79 3.85 -7.61 -14.98
N ASP A 80 3.44 -6.35 -15.05
CA ASP A 80 3.92 -5.34 -15.99
C ASP A 80 5.19 -4.63 -15.51
N GLY A 81 5.73 -5.03 -14.35
CA GLY A 81 6.91 -4.42 -13.74
C GLY A 81 6.61 -3.17 -12.94
N THR A 82 5.34 -2.76 -12.79
CA THR A 82 4.95 -1.73 -11.82
C THR A 82 4.94 -2.29 -10.41
N PHE A 83 5.09 -1.40 -9.43
CA PHE A 83 5.05 -1.75 -8.03
C PHE A 83 4.01 -0.92 -7.30
N GLY A 84 3.37 -1.51 -6.30
CA GLY A 84 2.50 -0.81 -5.38
C GLY A 84 2.91 -1.11 -3.95
N THR A 85 2.95 -0.09 -3.10
CA THR A 85 3.06 -0.27 -1.65
C THR A 85 1.72 0.07 -1.01
N VAL A 86 1.22 -0.84 -0.18
CA VAL A 86 -0.07 -0.72 0.51
C VAL A 86 0.19 -0.65 1.99
N MET A 87 -0.15 0.47 2.61
CA MET A 87 0.14 0.79 4.00
C MET A 87 -1.17 0.93 4.79
N PHE A 88 -1.37 0.04 5.75
CA PHE A 88 -2.55 -0.04 6.58
C PHE A 88 -2.28 0.60 7.94
N GLY A 89 -3.17 1.49 8.37
CA GLY A 89 -3.14 2.05 9.72
C GLY A 89 -1.98 3.03 9.98
N VAL A 90 -1.40 3.63 8.93
CA VAL A 90 -0.36 4.67 9.09
C VAL A 90 -0.88 5.88 9.87
N GLU A 91 -0.05 6.41 10.76
CA GLU A 91 -0.39 7.46 11.69
C GLU A 91 0.13 8.83 11.28
N SER A 92 1.15 8.89 10.42
CA SER A 92 1.66 10.14 9.85
C SER A 92 2.15 9.99 8.40
N ALA A 93 2.31 11.13 7.71
CA ALA A 93 2.95 11.18 6.41
C ALA A 93 4.45 10.80 6.48
N GLU A 94 5.14 11.15 7.57
CA GLU A 94 6.54 10.74 7.75
C GLU A 94 6.68 9.23 7.88
N GLU A 95 5.79 8.58 8.63
CA GLU A 95 5.74 7.11 8.72
C GLU A 95 5.55 6.48 7.33
N ALA A 96 4.60 7.00 6.55
CA ALA A 96 4.35 6.52 5.20
C ALA A 96 5.58 6.72 4.28
N GLN A 97 6.25 7.87 4.37
CA GLN A 97 7.46 8.14 3.61
C GLN A 97 8.62 7.23 4.00
N GLN A 98 8.77 6.93 5.30
CA GLN A 98 9.79 6.00 5.77
C GLN A 98 9.54 4.58 5.23
N LEU A 99 8.30 4.07 5.35
CA LEU A 99 7.92 2.77 4.80
C LEU A 99 8.13 2.70 3.29
N LEU A 100 7.87 3.80 2.57
CA LEU A 100 8.15 3.90 1.14
C LEU A 100 9.64 3.73 0.85
N ASN A 101 10.49 4.46 1.57
CA ASN A 101 11.95 4.43 1.39
C ASN A 101 12.51 3.04 1.68
N GLU A 102 12.06 2.40 2.77
CA GLU A 102 12.42 1.02 3.11
C GLU A 102 12.02 0.04 1.99
N THR A 103 10.80 0.19 1.47
CA THR A 103 10.32 -0.64 0.35
C THR A 103 11.19 -0.47 -0.90
N LEU A 104 11.54 0.77 -1.25
CA LEU A 104 12.36 1.09 -2.42
C LEU A 104 13.78 0.55 -2.27
N GLU A 105 14.35 0.60 -1.07
CA GLU A 105 15.63 0.00 -0.77
C GLU A 105 15.60 -1.53 -0.93
N GLU A 106 14.56 -2.20 -0.41
CA GLU A 106 14.37 -3.64 -0.61
C GLU A 106 14.24 -4.03 -2.09
N ILE A 107 13.48 -3.26 -2.87
CA ILE A 107 13.35 -3.49 -4.32
C ILE A 107 14.72 -3.36 -4.99
N ARG A 108 15.44 -2.27 -4.71
CA ARG A 108 16.76 -2.00 -5.29
C ARG A 108 17.75 -3.13 -5.01
N ILE A 109 17.79 -3.64 -3.78
CA ILE A 109 18.65 -4.76 -3.40
C ILE A 109 18.32 -6.00 -4.22
N ARG A 110 17.03 -6.31 -4.43
CA ARG A 110 16.57 -7.52 -5.13
C ARG A 110 16.69 -7.44 -6.65
N THR A 111 16.78 -6.24 -7.23
CA THR A 111 16.92 -6.03 -8.69
C THR A 111 18.36 -5.72 -9.12
N SER A 112 19.30 -5.58 -8.19
CA SER A 112 20.73 -5.33 -8.49
C SER A 112 21.57 -6.62 -8.54
N ASP A 113 20.92 -7.77 -8.39
CA ASP A 113 21.46 -9.15 -8.54
C ASP A 113 21.00 -9.73 -9.89
#